data_AF-A0A3D1H724-F1
#
_entry.id   AF-A0A3D1H724-F1
#
_cell.length_a   1.000
_cell.length_b   1.000
_cell.length_c   1.000
_cell.angle_alpha   90.00
_cell.angle_beta   90.00
_cell.angle_gamma   90.00
#
_symmetry.space_group_name_H-M   'P 1'
#
loop_
_entity.id
_entity.type
_entity.pdbx_description
1 polymer ?
#
loop_
_entity_poly.entity_id
_entity_poly.type
_entity_poly.pdbx_seq_one_letter_code
_entity_poly.pdbx_strand_id
1 'polypeptide(L)'
;VKNIGARLNFLNLSNILIFFVPLLVGAFCLLYFKTDIPSEITQYIPEIFALIGLILVIKAFTERRSVRLSFALVLLNHLWVAMAISFNDNVNWEHIIIYLSGVLLFGLLGFATILWLKKLERRVFLNQFYGHSYEHPRIAFFFLLCCLGMAGFPISPTFIGEDLIYSHIQSGQLFLAVFVSLSFIIDGLALIRIYARVFLGPHHKTYHESAYRSS
;
A
#
# COMPACT_ATOMS: atom_id res chain seq x y z
N VAL A 1 -10.28 1.73 -15.86
CA VAL A 1 -9.95 2.08 -14.45
C VAL A 1 -11.10 2.72 -13.66
N LYS A 2 -11.78 3.78 -14.15
CA LYS A 2 -12.81 4.52 -13.39
C LYS A 2 -14.00 3.66 -12.88
N ASN A 3 -14.45 2.66 -13.66
CA ASN A 3 -15.58 1.79 -13.28
C ASN A 3 -15.22 0.70 -12.25
N ILE A 4 -13.98 0.19 -12.25
CA ILE A 4 -13.55 -0.88 -11.33
C ILE A 4 -13.39 -0.31 -9.92
N GLY A 5 -12.72 0.85 -9.77
CA GLY A 5 -12.58 1.51 -8.47
C GLY A 5 -13.92 1.94 -7.85
N ALA A 6 -14.90 2.33 -8.67
CA ALA A 6 -16.24 2.69 -8.20
C ALA A 6 -16.99 1.51 -7.57
N ARG A 7 -16.84 0.29 -8.09
CA ARG A 7 -17.44 -0.93 -7.51
C ARG A 7 -16.83 -1.31 -6.17
N LEU A 8 -15.64 -0.82 -5.85
CA LEU A 8 -14.94 -1.07 -4.58
C LEU A 8 -15.21 0.03 -3.53
N ASN A 9 -16.18 0.93 -3.76
CA ASN A 9 -16.54 1.99 -2.82
C ASN A 9 -17.33 1.54 -1.59
N PHE A 10 -17.78 0.28 -1.53
CA PHE A 10 -18.37 -0.29 -0.30
C PHE A 10 -17.33 -0.53 0.81
N LEU A 11 -16.05 -0.60 0.43
CA LEU A 11 -14.94 -0.79 1.36
C LEU A 11 -14.62 0.52 2.09
N ASN A 12 -14.99 0.59 3.36
CA ASN A 12 -14.60 1.65 4.30
C ASN A 12 -13.57 1.10 5.30
N LEU A 13 -12.86 2.00 6.02
CA LEU A 13 -11.77 1.61 6.94
C LEU A 13 -12.22 0.58 8.00
N SER A 14 -13.42 0.74 8.55
CA SER A 14 -13.97 -0.21 9.53
C SER A 14 -14.19 -1.60 8.93
N ASN A 15 -14.67 -1.66 7.69
CA ASN A 15 -14.99 -2.93 7.04
C ASN A 15 -13.73 -3.60 6.49
N ILE A 16 -12.74 -2.85 6.02
CA ILE A 16 -11.51 -3.43 5.48
C ILE A 16 -10.75 -4.23 6.53
N LEU A 17 -10.64 -3.74 7.77
CA LEU A 17 -9.99 -4.52 8.82
C LEU A 17 -10.80 -5.78 9.16
N ILE A 18 -12.14 -5.69 9.17
CA ILE A 18 -13.02 -6.83 9.47
C ILE A 18 -12.95 -7.91 8.38
N PHE A 19 -12.77 -7.54 7.10
CA PHE A 19 -12.72 -8.53 6.02
C PHE A 19 -11.30 -9.02 5.73
N PHE A 20 -10.34 -8.12 5.55
CA PHE A 20 -9.02 -8.48 5.06
C PHE A 20 -8.08 -8.97 6.15
N VAL A 21 -8.25 -8.59 7.43
CA VAL A 21 -7.42 -9.14 8.51
C VAL A 21 -7.75 -10.60 8.77
N PRO A 22 -9.04 -11.02 8.94
CA PRO A 22 -9.36 -12.44 9.07
C PRO A 22 -8.98 -13.25 7.83
N LEU A 23 -9.12 -12.67 6.63
CA LEU A 23 -8.67 -13.32 5.41
C LEU A 23 -7.14 -13.54 5.41
N LEU A 24 -6.37 -12.56 5.89
CA LEU A 24 -4.91 -12.68 6.06
C LEU A 24 -4.54 -13.73 7.11
N VAL A 25 -5.27 -13.79 8.24
CA VAL A 25 -5.10 -14.85 9.25
C VAL A 25 -5.41 -16.22 8.64
N GLY A 26 -6.49 -16.34 7.86
CA GLY A 26 -6.80 -17.55 7.11
C GLY A 26 -5.70 -17.94 6.14
N ALA A 27 -5.09 -16.97 5.45
CA ALA A 27 -3.94 -17.21 4.57
C ALA A 27 -2.72 -17.75 5.33
N PHE A 28 -2.43 -17.24 6.54
CA PHE A 28 -1.40 -17.81 7.41
C PHE A 28 -1.73 -19.24 7.88
N CYS A 29 -2.99 -19.52 8.21
CA CYS A 29 -3.42 -20.88 8.54
C CYS A 29 -3.23 -21.82 7.34
N LEU A 30 -3.63 -21.41 6.14
CA LEU A 30 -3.42 -22.19 4.92
C LEU A 30 -1.93 -22.46 4.67
N LEU A 31 -1.07 -21.47 4.94
CA LEU A 31 0.38 -21.60 4.78
C LEU A 31 0.96 -22.63 5.76
N TYR A 32 0.46 -22.63 6.99
CA TYR A 32 0.85 -23.60 8.02
C TYR A 32 0.48 -25.03 7.63
N PHE A 33 -0.67 -25.23 6.98
CA PHE A 33 -1.13 -26.53 6.49
C PHE A 33 -0.79 -26.79 5.00
N LYS A 34 0.17 -26.06 4.40
CA LYS A 34 0.49 -26.15 2.96
C LYS A 34 0.74 -27.60 2.50
N THR A 35 1.37 -28.43 3.33
CA THR A 35 1.70 -29.83 3.02
C THR A 35 0.48 -30.73 2.89
N ASP A 36 -0.64 -30.35 3.51
CA ASP A 36 -1.88 -31.14 3.52
C ASP A 36 -2.83 -30.73 2.37
N ILE A 37 -2.48 -29.67 1.62
CA ILE A 37 -3.28 -29.17 0.51
C ILE A 37 -2.86 -29.87 -0.80
N PRO A 38 -3.82 -30.43 -1.57
CA PRO A 38 -3.55 -31.03 -2.87
C PRO A 38 -2.78 -30.07 -3.81
N SER A 39 -1.79 -30.60 -4.54
CA SER A 39 -0.91 -29.82 -5.41
C SER A 39 -1.67 -29.09 -6.52
N GLU A 40 -2.80 -29.65 -6.97
CA GLU A 40 -3.67 -29.05 -7.99
C GLU A 40 -4.27 -27.73 -7.52
N ILE A 41 -4.47 -27.55 -6.21
CA ILE A 41 -5.00 -26.33 -5.60
C ILE A 41 -3.86 -25.39 -5.23
N THR A 42 -2.80 -25.92 -4.62
CA THR A 42 -1.67 -25.15 -4.10
C THR A 42 -1.00 -24.29 -5.18
N GLN A 43 -0.96 -24.76 -6.43
CA GLN A 43 -0.37 -24.03 -7.56
C GLN A 43 -1.09 -22.72 -7.93
N TYR A 44 -2.35 -22.52 -7.52
CA TYR A 44 -3.14 -21.31 -7.84
C TYR A 44 -3.25 -20.32 -6.67
N ILE A 45 -2.87 -20.75 -5.46
CA ILE A 45 -2.97 -19.92 -4.25
C ILE A 45 -2.10 -18.64 -4.37
N PRO A 46 -0.84 -18.70 -4.84
CA PRO A 46 -0.03 -17.51 -5.03
C PRO A 46 -0.71 -16.44 -5.90
N GLU A 47 -1.25 -16.83 -7.05
CA GLU A 47 -1.90 -15.93 -8.00
C GLU A 47 -3.15 -15.29 -7.40
N ILE A 48 -3.94 -16.05 -6.64
CA ILE A 48 -5.13 -15.55 -5.95
C ILE A 48 -4.73 -14.50 -4.90
N PHE A 49 -3.69 -14.76 -4.10
CA PHE A 49 -3.22 -13.82 -3.08
C PHE A 49 -2.61 -12.56 -3.70
N ALA A 50 -1.83 -12.69 -4.77
CA ALA A 50 -1.30 -11.55 -5.50
C ALA A 50 -2.41 -10.73 -6.16
N LEU A 51 -3.46 -11.39 -6.69
CA LEU A 51 -4.63 -10.70 -7.24
C LEU A 51 -5.41 -9.94 -6.15
N ILE A 52 -5.56 -10.51 -4.96
CA ILE A 52 -6.16 -9.80 -3.81
C ILE A 52 -5.35 -8.55 -3.50
N GLY A 53 -4.03 -8.66 -3.38
CA GLY A 53 -3.14 -7.51 -3.18
C GLY A 53 -3.32 -6.43 -4.25
N LEU A 54 -3.32 -6.84 -5.52
CA LEU A 54 -3.51 -5.94 -6.66
C LEU A 54 -4.85 -5.19 -6.58
N ILE A 55 -5.94 -5.87 -6.20
CA ILE A 55 -7.25 -5.23 -6.00
C ILE A 55 -7.20 -4.19 -4.89
N LEU A 56 -6.49 -4.47 -3.78
CA LEU A 56 -6.34 -3.53 -2.67
C LEU A 56 -5.61 -2.26 -3.09
N VAL A 57 -4.50 -2.37 -3.82
CA VAL A 57 -3.76 -1.19 -4.26
C VAL A 57 -4.48 -0.42 -5.36
N ILE A 58 -5.20 -1.07 -6.27
CA ILE A 58 -6.09 -0.36 -7.21
C ILE A 58 -7.15 0.43 -6.45
N LYS A 59 -7.71 -0.13 -5.37
CA LYS A 59 -8.64 0.59 -4.50
C LYS A 59 -7.94 1.75 -3.79
N ALA A 60 -6.73 1.56 -3.27
CA ALA A 60 -5.94 2.65 -2.68
C ALA A 60 -5.74 3.79 -3.68
N PHE A 61 -5.25 3.46 -4.88
CA PHE A 61 -5.00 4.43 -5.95
C PHE A 61 -6.26 5.13 -6.46
N THR A 62 -7.45 4.58 -6.25
CA THR A 62 -8.71 5.22 -6.66
C THR A 62 -9.45 5.90 -5.51
N GLU A 63 -9.02 5.71 -4.25
CA GLU A 63 -9.63 6.30 -3.07
C GLU A 63 -9.48 7.83 -3.09
N ARG A 64 -10.56 8.56 -2.80
CA ARG A 64 -10.59 10.04 -2.88
C ARG A 64 -10.99 10.69 -1.56
N ARG A 65 -11.51 9.94 -0.59
CA ARG A 65 -12.01 10.52 0.65
C ARG A 65 -11.01 10.27 1.77
N SER A 66 -10.67 9.01 2.03
CA SER A 66 -9.95 8.66 3.25
C SER A 66 -8.46 8.40 3.01
N VAL A 67 -7.61 9.30 3.52
CA VAL A 67 -6.14 9.13 3.55
C VAL A 67 -5.75 7.84 4.27
N ARG A 68 -6.33 7.61 5.47
CA ARG A 68 -6.06 6.41 6.28
C ARG A 68 -6.40 5.13 5.54
N LEU A 69 -7.52 5.13 4.82
CA LEU A 69 -7.95 3.95 4.08
C LEU A 69 -7.00 3.65 2.94
N SER A 70 -6.71 4.67 2.13
CA SER A 70 -5.80 4.55 1.00
C SER A 70 -4.44 4.04 1.46
N PHE A 71 -3.89 4.60 2.53
CA PHE A 71 -2.57 4.20 3.04
C PHE A 71 -2.57 2.79 3.65
N ALA A 72 -3.60 2.43 4.42
CA ALA A 72 -3.72 1.08 4.97
C ALA A 72 -3.87 0.01 3.88
N LEU A 73 -4.54 0.32 2.77
CA LEU A 73 -4.67 -0.58 1.64
C LEU A 73 -3.36 -0.85 0.92
N VAL A 74 -2.49 0.16 0.77
CA VAL A 74 -1.11 -0.04 0.27
C VAL A 74 -0.34 -0.97 1.20
N LEU A 75 -0.38 -0.71 2.51
CA LEU A 75 0.29 -1.58 3.48
C LEU A 75 -0.23 -3.02 3.42
N LEU A 76 -1.54 -3.21 3.33
CA LEU A 76 -2.14 -4.54 3.20
C LEU A 76 -1.73 -5.23 1.89
N ASN A 77 -1.63 -4.50 0.77
CA ASN A 77 -1.15 -5.06 -0.49
C ASN A 77 0.22 -5.71 -0.33
N HIS A 78 1.19 -5.04 0.29
CA HIS A 78 2.51 -5.62 0.56
C HIS A 78 2.44 -6.92 1.40
N LEU A 79 1.54 -6.98 2.39
CA LEU A 79 1.34 -8.21 3.18
C LEU A 79 0.75 -9.34 2.32
N TRP A 80 -0.18 -9.03 1.42
CA TRP A 80 -0.76 -10.00 0.48
C TRP A 80 0.26 -10.49 -0.56
N VAL A 81 1.14 -9.60 -1.04
CA VAL A 81 2.26 -9.98 -1.92
C VAL A 81 3.24 -10.90 -1.18
N ALA A 82 3.63 -10.56 0.05
CA ALA A 82 4.50 -11.43 0.84
C ALA A 82 3.86 -12.82 1.04
N MET A 83 2.57 -12.86 1.37
CA MET A 83 1.82 -14.11 1.51
C MET A 83 1.75 -14.91 0.22
N ALA A 84 1.51 -14.27 -0.92
CA ALA A 84 1.51 -14.94 -2.23
C ALA A 84 2.84 -15.64 -2.49
N ILE A 85 3.94 -14.95 -2.20
CA ILE A 85 5.29 -15.44 -2.46
C ILE A 85 5.66 -16.54 -1.48
N SER A 86 5.24 -16.48 -0.22
CA SER A 86 5.46 -17.54 0.77
C SER A 86 4.85 -18.90 0.37
N PHE A 87 3.87 -18.92 -0.54
CA PHE A 87 3.32 -20.17 -1.07
C PHE A 87 4.14 -20.81 -2.18
N ASN A 88 5.11 -20.09 -2.78
CA ASN A 88 6.03 -20.70 -3.73
C ASN A 88 6.99 -21.67 -3.05
N ASP A 89 7.63 -22.52 -3.85
CA ASP A 89 8.56 -23.52 -3.34
C ASP A 89 9.93 -22.92 -3.06
N ASN A 90 10.60 -23.45 -2.03
CA ASN A 90 11.95 -23.05 -1.59
C ASN A 90 12.10 -21.57 -1.22
N VAL A 91 11.06 -20.96 -0.67
CA VAL A 91 11.11 -19.57 -0.20
C VAL A 91 12.07 -19.44 0.99
N ASN A 92 13.02 -18.52 0.86
CA ASN A 92 13.85 -18.13 2.00
C ASN A 92 13.11 -17.11 2.87
N TRP A 93 12.77 -17.50 4.10
CA TRP A 93 12.11 -16.63 5.08
C TRP A 93 12.88 -15.35 5.38
N GLU A 94 14.21 -15.37 5.30
CA GLU A 94 15.03 -14.17 5.49
C GLU A 94 14.72 -13.10 4.44
N HIS A 95 14.47 -13.50 3.19
CA HIS A 95 14.13 -12.59 2.10
C HIS A 95 12.75 -11.94 2.36
N ILE A 96 11.78 -12.72 2.86
CA ILE A 96 10.46 -12.20 3.25
C ILE A 96 10.60 -11.21 4.43
N ILE A 97 11.44 -11.53 5.41
CA ILE A 97 11.69 -10.66 6.57
C ILE A 97 12.36 -9.35 6.15
N ILE A 98 13.38 -9.40 5.29
CA ILE A 98 14.03 -8.20 4.74
C ILE A 98 13.00 -7.30 4.05
N TYR A 99 12.19 -7.88 3.17
CA TYR A 99 11.12 -7.18 2.47
C TYR A 99 10.10 -6.53 3.42
N LEU A 100 9.52 -7.32 4.32
CA LEU A 100 8.46 -6.86 5.23
C LEU A 100 8.96 -5.93 6.32
N SER A 101 10.21 -6.04 6.75
CA SER A 101 10.76 -5.18 7.80
C SER A 101 10.68 -3.70 7.43
N GLY A 102 11.03 -3.33 6.20
CA GLY A 102 10.93 -1.96 5.72
C GLY A 102 9.48 -1.52 5.53
N VAL A 103 8.66 -2.37 4.89
CA VAL A 103 7.23 -2.11 4.65
C VAL A 103 6.51 -1.82 5.96
N LEU A 104 6.70 -2.67 6.97
CA LEU A 104 6.05 -2.53 8.28
C LEU A 104 6.57 -1.31 9.02
N LEU A 105 7.89 -1.09 9.05
CA LEU A 105 8.47 0.06 9.74
C LEU A 105 7.95 1.38 9.15
N PHE A 106 8.13 1.59 7.85
CA PHE A 106 7.71 2.83 7.19
C PHE A 106 6.19 2.95 7.09
N GLY A 107 5.47 1.83 7.03
CA GLY A 107 4.01 1.83 7.05
C GLY A 107 3.41 2.22 8.38
N LEU A 108 3.92 1.69 9.49
CA LEU A 108 3.44 2.08 10.81
C LEU A 108 3.80 3.54 11.10
N LEU A 109 5.02 3.98 10.77
CA LEU A 109 5.45 5.38 10.94
C LEU A 109 4.65 6.34 10.06
N GLY A 110 4.42 6.00 8.80
CA GLY A 110 3.61 6.80 7.88
C GLY A 110 2.16 6.91 8.35
N PHE A 111 1.58 5.80 8.81
CA PHE A 111 0.24 5.80 9.37
C PHE A 111 0.14 6.65 10.65
N ALA A 112 1.12 6.55 11.55
CA ALA A 112 1.20 7.38 12.74
C ALA A 112 1.30 8.88 12.39
N THR A 113 2.05 9.22 11.33
CA THR A 113 2.18 10.59 10.84
C THR A 113 0.85 11.13 10.28
N ILE A 114 0.06 10.29 9.59
CA ILE A 114 -1.31 10.64 9.17
C ILE A 114 -2.20 10.91 10.40
N LEU A 115 -2.12 10.08 11.44
CA LEU A 115 -2.90 10.28 12.67
C LEU A 115 -2.49 11.57 13.38
N TRP A 116 -1.19 11.88 13.41
CA TRP A 116 -0.68 13.11 13.99
C TRP A 116 -1.18 14.34 13.23
N LEU A 117 -1.07 14.36 11.90
CA LEU A 117 -1.58 15.46 11.08
C LEU A 117 -3.08 15.66 11.30
N LYS A 118 -3.87 14.60 11.42
CA LYS A 118 -5.32 14.68 11.66
C LYS A 118 -5.70 15.23 13.04
N LYS A 119 -4.79 15.21 14.02
CA LYS A 119 -5.00 15.89 15.30
C LYS A 119 -4.81 17.41 15.18
N LEU A 120 -3.94 17.83 14.26
CA LEU A 120 -3.63 19.25 14.01
C LEU A 120 -4.63 19.87 13.02
N GLU A 121 -5.01 19.13 11.99
CA GLU A 121 -5.82 19.61 10.88
C GLU A 121 -7.19 18.93 10.81
N ARG A 122 -8.25 19.75 10.75
CA ARG A 122 -9.63 19.24 10.64
C ARG A 122 -9.93 18.62 9.27
N ARG A 123 -9.25 19.06 8.21
CA ARG A 123 -9.49 18.65 6.82
C ARG A 123 -8.28 17.94 6.22
N VAL A 124 -8.29 16.61 6.28
CA VAL A 124 -7.24 15.74 5.71
C VAL A 124 -7.92 14.67 4.86
N PHE A 125 -8.03 14.97 3.55
CA PHE A 125 -8.75 14.16 2.56
C PHE A 125 -7.92 14.05 1.26
N LEU A 126 -8.38 13.25 0.29
CA LEU A 126 -7.68 12.97 -0.98
C LEU A 126 -8.40 13.53 -2.23
N ASN A 127 -9.46 14.33 -2.03
CA ASN A 127 -10.33 14.82 -3.12
C ASN A 127 -9.76 16.05 -3.81
N GLN A 128 -8.86 16.78 -3.15
CA GLN A 128 -8.17 17.95 -3.65
C GLN A 128 -6.73 17.98 -3.12
N PHE A 129 -5.99 19.02 -3.50
CA PHE A 129 -4.68 19.32 -2.95
C PHE A 129 -4.84 20.27 -1.76
N TYR A 130 -4.21 19.97 -0.62
CA TYR A 130 -4.41 20.71 0.63
C TYR A 130 -3.25 21.62 1.04
N GLY A 131 -2.03 21.40 0.52
CA GLY A 131 -0.90 22.29 0.80
C GLY A 131 -0.45 22.30 2.26
N HIS A 132 -0.64 21.20 3.02
CA HIS A 132 -0.27 21.13 4.44
C HIS A 132 1.25 21.22 4.68
N SER A 133 2.08 21.11 3.64
CA SER A 133 3.53 21.32 3.76
C SER A 133 3.91 22.74 4.16
N TYR A 134 3.04 23.73 3.94
CA TYR A 134 3.31 25.12 4.31
C TYR A 134 3.32 25.30 5.84
N GLU A 135 2.28 24.83 6.52
CA GLU A 135 2.15 24.91 7.99
C GLU A 135 2.95 23.80 8.70
N HIS A 136 3.02 22.62 8.08
CA HIS A 136 3.58 21.41 8.70
C HIS A 136 4.74 20.78 7.88
N PRO A 137 5.79 21.53 7.53
CA PRO A 137 6.85 21.06 6.62
C PRO A 137 7.61 19.84 7.15
N ARG A 138 7.81 19.75 8.48
CA ARG A 138 8.46 18.59 9.10
C ARG A 138 7.61 17.32 8.96
N ILE A 139 6.29 17.44 9.18
CA ILE A 139 5.34 16.33 9.01
C ILE A 139 5.33 15.87 7.55
N ALA A 140 5.32 16.82 6.61
CA ALA A 140 5.39 16.53 5.19
C ALA A 140 6.66 15.75 4.84
N PHE A 141 7.83 16.21 5.31
CA PHE A 141 9.10 15.54 5.07
C PHE A 141 9.14 14.13 5.64
N PHE A 142 8.74 13.94 6.90
CA PHE A 142 8.69 12.60 7.50
C PHE A 142 7.72 11.67 6.79
N PHE A 143 6.54 12.17 6.39
CA PHE A 143 5.59 11.37 5.64
C PHE A 143 6.11 10.99 4.25
N LEU A 144 6.86 11.88 3.57
CA LEU A 144 7.51 11.57 2.30
C LEU A 144 8.53 10.44 2.47
N LEU A 145 9.36 10.49 3.51
CA LEU A 145 10.31 9.41 3.81
C LEU A 145 9.59 8.08 4.05
N CYS A 146 8.45 8.10 4.75
CA CYS A 146 7.62 6.91 4.93
C CYS A 146 7.05 6.38 3.61
N CYS A 147 6.61 7.26 2.71
CA CYS A 147 6.14 6.87 1.39
C CYS A 147 7.27 6.25 0.56
N LEU A 148 8.45 6.86 0.53
CA LEU A 148 9.61 6.36 -0.20
C LEU A 148 10.09 5.02 0.37
N GLY A 149 10.20 4.91 1.68
CA GLY A 149 10.67 3.68 2.33
C GLY A 149 9.69 2.50 2.18
N MET A 150 8.38 2.75 2.14
CA MET A 150 7.39 1.72 1.83
C MET A 150 7.39 1.33 0.35
N ALA A 151 7.55 2.30 -0.56
CA ALA A 151 7.57 2.08 -2.01
C ALA A 151 8.86 1.43 -2.54
N GLY A 152 9.71 0.89 -1.66
CA GLY A 152 10.98 0.28 -2.08
C GLY A 152 12.02 1.26 -2.60
N PHE A 153 11.99 2.55 -2.22
CA PHE A 153 13.11 3.45 -2.55
C PHE A 153 14.41 2.97 -1.84
N PRO A 154 15.62 3.15 -2.41
CA PRO A 154 16.91 2.66 -1.87
C PRO A 154 17.39 3.38 -0.60
N ILE A 155 16.49 3.51 0.37
CA ILE A 155 16.67 3.99 1.75
C ILE A 155 16.03 3.00 2.74
N SER A 156 15.42 1.92 2.25
CA SER A 156 14.67 0.92 3.00
C SER A 156 15.12 -0.48 2.62
N PRO A 157 15.15 -1.44 3.56
CA PRO A 157 15.42 -2.84 3.23
C PRO A 157 14.40 -3.43 2.25
N THR A 158 13.20 -2.82 2.13
CA THR A 158 12.20 -3.17 1.11
C THR A 158 12.74 -3.03 -0.31
N PHE A 159 13.66 -2.11 -0.60
CA PHE A 159 14.26 -2.00 -1.94
C PHE A 159 14.97 -3.29 -2.37
N ILE A 160 15.82 -3.84 -1.50
CA ILE A 160 16.49 -5.11 -1.74
C ILE A 160 15.47 -6.25 -1.66
N GLY A 161 14.55 -6.17 -0.71
CA GLY A 161 13.49 -7.14 -0.52
C GLY A 161 12.62 -7.34 -1.75
N GLU A 162 12.24 -6.29 -2.48
CA GLU A 162 11.44 -6.40 -3.70
C GLU A 162 12.13 -7.27 -4.77
N ASP A 163 13.43 -7.07 -4.99
CA ASP A 163 14.22 -7.89 -5.91
C ASP A 163 14.30 -9.35 -5.44
N LEU A 164 14.54 -9.56 -4.14
CA LEU A 164 14.54 -10.90 -3.54
C LEU A 164 13.18 -11.57 -3.61
N ILE A 165 12.07 -10.82 -3.53
CA ILE A 165 10.73 -11.36 -3.73
C ILE A 165 10.55 -11.84 -5.17
N TYR A 166 10.99 -11.05 -6.16
CA TYR A 166 10.93 -11.45 -7.57
C TYR A 166 11.70 -12.72 -7.88
N SER A 167 12.84 -12.94 -7.22
CA SER A 167 13.66 -14.14 -7.45
C SER A 167 12.94 -15.45 -7.08
N HIS A 168 11.86 -15.39 -6.31
CA HIS A 168 11.04 -16.55 -5.95
C HIS A 168 9.88 -16.81 -6.92
N ILE A 169 9.62 -15.90 -7.88
CA ILE A 169 8.60 -16.10 -8.90
C ILE A 169 9.19 -16.99 -10.00
N GLN A 170 8.60 -18.15 -10.21
CA GLN A 170 9.08 -19.11 -11.21
C GLN A 170 8.75 -18.62 -12.62
N SER A 171 9.57 -19.02 -13.61
CA SER A 171 9.40 -18.61 -15.01
C SER A 171 8.05 -18.96 -15.62
N GLY A 172 7.39 -20.01 -15.12
CA GLY A 172 6.05 -20.42 -15.56
C GLY A 172 4.90 -19.59 -14.95
N GLN A 173 5.14 -18.81 -13.90
CA GLN A 173 4.11 -18.09 -13.15
C GLN A 173 3.88 -16.68 -13.69
N LEU A 174 3.53 -16.57 -14.98
CA LEU A 174 3.34 -15.29 -15.66
C LEU A 174 2.31 -14.40 -14.94
N PHE A 175 1.18 -14.97 -14.49
CA PHE A 175 0.13 -14.20 -13.81
C PHE A 175 0.61 -13.65 -12.47
N LEU A 176 1.33 -14.45 -11.68
CA LEU A 176 1.92 -14.01 -10.42
C LEU A 176 2.88 -12.84 -10.65
N ALA A 177 3.79 -12.98 -11.62
CA ALA A 177 4.74 -11.93 -11.99
C ALA A 177 4.01 -10.63 -12.37
N VAL A 178 3.02 -10.72 -13.26
CA VAL A 178 2.24 -9.55 -13.70
C VAL A 178 1.49 -8.90 -12.54
N PHE A 179 0.84 -9.68 -11.67
CA PHE A 179 0.10 -9.11 -10.54
C PHE A 179 1.03 -8.42 -9.54
N VAL A 180 2.16 -9.05 -9.19
CA VAL A 180 3.15 -8.45 -8.29
C VAL A 180 3.77 -7.18 -8.89
N SER A 181 4.10 -7.19 -10.19
CA SER A 181 4.63 -6.00 -10.88
C SER A 181 3.64 -4.85 -10.92
N LEU A 182 2.39 -5.12 -11.27
CA LEU A 182 1.36 -4.09 -11.24
C LEU A 182 1.13 -3.59 -9.81
N SER A 183 1.20 -4.47 -8.81
CA SER A 183 1.08 -4.09 -7.41
C SER A 183 2.13 -3.06 -7.01
N PHE A 184 3.42 -3.33 -7.25
CA PHE A 184 4.49 -2.40 -6.86
C PHE A 184 4.44 -1.07 -7.63
N ILE A 185 4.14 -1.11 -8.94
CA ILE A 185 3.99 0.12 -9.74
C ILE A 185 2.85 0.98 -9.16
N ILE A 186 1.70 0.38 -8.88
CA ILE A 186 0.54 1.12 -8.39
C ILE A 186 0.74 1.55 -6.93
N ASP A 187 1.48 0.79 -6.11
CA ASP A 187 1.82 1.17 -4.73
C ASP A 187 2.60 2.49 -4.72
N GLY A 188 3.68 2.58 -5.50
CA GLY A 188 4.46 3.80 -5.63
C GLY A 188 3.62 5.00 -6.10
N LEU A 189 2.78 4.79 -7.12
CA LEU A 189 1.86 5.82 -7.61
C LEU A 189 0.82 6.23 -6.56
N ALA A 190 0.28 5.29 -5.80
CA ALA A 190 -0.69 5.55 -4.73
C ALA A 190 -0.06 6.36 -3.61
N LEU A 191 1.14 6.00 -3.15
CA LEU A 191 1.86 6.70 -2.09
C LEU A 191 2.21 8.13 -2.48
N ILE A 192 2.78 8.34 -3.67
CA ILE A 192 3.10 9.68 -4.17
C ILE A 192 1.82 10.51 -4.38
N ARG A 193 0.73 9.89 -4.85
CA ARG A 193 -0.57 10.56 -4.95
C ARG A 193 -1.09 10.99 -3.58
N ILE A 194 -1.00 10.14 -2.55
CA ILE A 194 -1.40 10.48 -1.18
C ILE A 194 -0.57 11.65 -0.68
N TYR A 195 0.75 11.58 -0.79
CA TYR A 195 1.66 12.66 -0.40
C TYR A 195 1.29 13.97 -1.08
N ALA A 196 1.16 13.96 -2.41
CA ALA A 196 0.85 15.14 -3.19
C ALA A 196 -0.48 15.76 -2.77
N ARG A 197 -1.54 14.96 -2.62
CA ARG A 197 -2.88 15.46 -2.26
C ARG A 197 -2.93 16.05 -0.85
N VAL A 198 -2.20 15.46 0.09
CA VAL A 198 -2.21 15.92 1.48
C VAL A 198 -1.31 17.14 1.68
N PHE A 199 -0.09 17.13 1.13
CA PHE A 199 0.94 18.09 1.50
C PHE A 199 1.24 19.15 0.45
N LEU A 200 0.98 18.88 -0.84
CA LEU A 200 1.28 19.80 -1.94
C LEU A 200 0.02 20.57 -2.39
N GLY A 201 0.24 21.54 -3.27
CA GLY A 201 -0.78 22.41 -3.86
C GLY A 201 -1.04 23.70 -3.07
N PRO A 202 -1.97 24.55 -3.55
CA PRO A 202 -2.25 25.83 -2.93
C PRO A 202 -2.80 25.62 -1.52
N HIS A 203 -2.28 26.40 -0.58
CA HIS A 203 -2.69 26.31 0.81
C HIS A 203 -4.18 26.70 0.94
N HIS A 204 -4.99 25.83 1.54
CA HIS A 204 -6.45 26.02 1.56
C HIS A 204 -6.91 27.14 2.50
N LYS A 205 -6.11 27.52 3.50
CA LYS A 205 -6.50 28.54 4.48
C LYS A 205 -6.11 29.95 3.97
N THR A 206 -7.05 30.88 4.03
CA THR A 206 -7.01 32.21 3.40
C THR A 206 -6.41 33.31 4.26
N TYR A 207 -5.70 33.00 5.34
CA TYR A 207 -5.10 34.02 6.22
C TYR A 207 -3.77 34.59 5.69
N HIS A 208 -3.37 34.19 4.47
CA HIS A 208 -2.20 34.68 3.76
C HIS A 208 -2.57 35.03 2.32
N GLU A 209 -1.81 35.95 1.71
CA GLU A 209 -2.00 36.34 0.32
C GLU A 209 -1.89 35.11 -0.59
N SER A 210 -2.96 34.85 -1.32
CA SER A 210 -2.98 33.87 -2.40
C SER A 210 -3.12 34.64 -3.71
N ALA A 211 -2.26 34.34 -4.68
CA ALA A 211 -2.37 34.93 -6.01
C ALA A 211 -3.72 34.52 -6.60
N TYR A 212 -4.63 35.49 -6.72
CA TYR A 212 -5.91 35.28 -7.39
C TYR A 212 -5.64 34.81 -8.81
N ARG A 213 -6.26 33.70 -9.21
CA ARG A 213 -6.34 33.34 -10.62
C ARG A 213 -7.25 34.36 -11.31
N SER A 214 -6.69 35.13 -12.23
CA SER A 214 -7.47 35.89 -13.20
C SER A 214 -8.40 34.94 -13.93
N SER A 215 -9.70 35.25 -13.87
CA SER A 215 -10.78 34.52 -14.55
C SER A 215 -10.75 34.79 -16.05
#